data_AF-A0A9E5RDX3-F1
#
_entry.id   AF-A0A9E5RDX3-F1
#
_cell.length_a   1.000
_cell.length_b   1.000
_cell.length_c   1.000
_cell.angle_alpha   90.00
_cell.angle_beta   90.00
_cell.angle_gamma   90.00
#
_symmetry.space_group_name_H-M   'P 1'
#
loop_
_entity.id
_entity.type
_entity.pdbx_description
1 polymer ?
#
loop_
_entity_poly.entity_id
_entity_poly.type
_entity_poly.pdbx_seq_one_letter_code
_entity_poly.pdbx_strand_id
1 'polypeptide(L)' 'MGNAHEAFSYLEPLADHLLAGCVGQVAEVFDAEAPFAPHGACAQAWGVAEVLRAYRELAPHLRA' A
#
# COMPACT_ATOMS: atom_id res chain seq x y z
N MET A 1 -17.09 7.68 12.95
CA MET A 1 -16.15 6.53 13.00
C MET A 1 -15.87 6.11 11.57
N GLY A 2 -14.62 5.81 11.21
CA GLY A 2 -14.24 5.41 9.85
C GLY A 2 -14.69 3.97 9.50
N ASN A 3 -14.80 3.66 8.22
CA ASN A 3 -15.19 2.34 7.71
C ASN A 3 -13.94 1.51 7.39
N ALA A 4 -13.78 0.34 8.03
CA ALA A 4 -12.61 -0.52 7.84
C ALA A 4 -12.53 -1.14 6.44
N HIS A 5 -13.67 -1.43 5.81
CA HIS A 5 -13.69 -1.96 4.44
C HIS A 5 -13.26 -0.90 3.43
N GLU A 6 -13.73 0.34 3.61
CA GLU A 6 -13.30 1.47 2.80
C GLU A 6 -11.79 1.72 2.96
N ALA A 7 -11.30 1.77 4.21
CA ALA A 7 -9.87 1.92 4.47
C ALA A 7 -9.01 0.79 3.87
N PHE A 8 -9.51 -0.46 3.88
CA PHE A 8 -8.80 -1.60 3.28
C PHE A 8 -8.71 -1.50 1.76
N SER A 9 -9.76 -0.98 1.10
CA SER A 9 -9.75 -0.77 -0.36
C SER A 9 -8.63 0.15 -0.84
N TYR A 10 -8.12 1.04 0.01
CA TYR A 10 -6.98 1.90 -0.30
C TYR A 10 -5.64 1.15 -0.35
N LEU A 11 -5.55 -0.05 0.23
CA LEU A 11 -4.34 -0.88 0.18
C LEU A 11 -4.28 -1.77 -1.07
N GLU A 12 -5.43 -2.06 -1.71
CA GLU A 12 -5.50 -2.97 -2.88
C GLU A 12 -4.57 -2.55 -4.03
N PRO A 13 -4.50 -1.27 -4.46
CA PRO A 13 -3.63 -0.86 -5.56
C PRO A 13 -2.13 -1.08 -5.28
N LEU A 14 -1.72 -1.14 -4.01
CA LEU A 14 -0.32 -1.35 -3.64
C LEU A 14 0.11 -2.80 -3.88
N ALA A 15 -0.82 -3.76 -3.96
CA ALA A 15 -0.50 -5.14 -4.27
C ALA A 15 0.07 -5.30 -5.69
N ASP A 16 -0.46 -4.54 -6.65
CA ASP A 16 0.01 -4.55 -8.04
C ASP A 16 1.46 -4.05 -8.14
N HIS A 17 1.86 -3.13 -7.28
CA HIS A 17 3.23 -2.59 -7.24
C HIS A 17 4.29 -3.58 -6.75
N LEU A 18 3.91 -4.60 -5.98
CA LEU A 18 4.87 -5.57 -5.41
C LEU A 18 5.63 -6.35 -6.48
N LEU A 19 5.12 -6.41 -7.72
CA LEU A 19 5.73 -7.12 -8.84
C LEU A 19 6.22 -6.19 -9.96
N ALA A 20 5.85 -4.91 -9.94
CA ALA A 20 6.12 -3.97 -11.04
C ALA A 20 7.47 -3.24 -10.93
N GLY A 21 8.02 -3.11 -9.72
CA GLY A 21 9.26 -2.39 -9.44
C GLY A 21 10.35 -3.28 -8.82
N CYS A 22 10.84 -2.89 -7.63
CA CYS A 22 11.70 -3.77 -6.85
C CYS A 22 10.82 -4.88 -6.24
N VAL A 23 11.18 -6.14 -6.51
CA VAL A 23 10.36 -7.30 -6.14
C VAL A 23 10.06 -7.32 -4.64
N GLY A 24 8.78 -7.34 -4.30
CA GLY A 24 8.30 -7.36 -2.92
C GLY A 24 8.44 -6.02 -2.18
N GLN A 25 8.66 -4.91 -2.88
CA GLN A 25 8.77 -3.57 -2.32
C GLN A 25 7.70 -2.65 -2.90
N VAL A 26 7.43 -1.56 -2.17
CA VAL A 26 6.58 -0.44 -2.62
C VAL A 26 7.49 0.77 -2.77
N ALA A 27 7.33 1.52 -3.86
CA ALA A 27 8.10 2.74 -4.09
C ALA A 27 7.75 3.82 -3.06
N GLU A 28 8.69 4.75 -2.83
CA GLU A 28 8.56 5.81 -1.83
C GLU A 28 7.40 6.78 -2.13
N VAL A 29 7.24 7.19 -3.39
CA VAL A 29 6.18 8.09 -3.83
C VAL A 29 5.69 7.73 -5.23
N PHE A 30 4.47 8.18 -5.55
CA PHE A 30 3.82 7.98 -6.85
C PHE A 30 3.27 9.31 -7.37
N ASP A 31 3.16 9.44 -8.70
CA ASP A 31 2.43 10.56 -9.30
C ASP A 31 0.97 10.57 -8.83
N ALA A 32 0.37 11.76 -8.73
CA ALA A 32 -1.02 11.92 -8.32
C ALA A 32 -2.03 11.64 -9.45
N GLU A 33 -1.56 11.58 -10.69
CA GLU A 33 -2.37 11.36 -11.89
C GLU A 33 -1.91 10.09 -12.62
N ALA A 34 -2.85 9.44 -13.30
CA ALA A 34 -2.53 8.26 -14.11
C ALA A 34 -1.43 8.60 -15.14
N PRO A 35 -0.40 7.75 -15.30
CA PRO A 35 -0.36 6.34 -14.90
C PRO A 35 0.20 6.06 -13.49
N PHE A 36 0.28 7.06 -12.61
CA PHE A 36 0.77 6.92 -11.22
C PHE A 36 2.20 6.35 -11.15
N ALA A 37 3.13 6.93 -11.92
CA ALA A 37 4.48 6.37 -12.00
C ALA A 37 5.20 6.42 -10.64
N PRO A 38 5.98 5.38 -10.29
CA PRO A 38 6.76 5.34 -9.06
C PRO A 38 8.00 6.24 -9.16
N HIS A 39 8.31 6.97 -8.09
CA HIS A 39 9.53 7.78 -7.96
C HIS A 39 10.18 7.59 -6.58
N GLY A 40 11.35 8.23 -6.41
CA GLY A 40 12.14 8.14 -5.19
C GLY A 40 12.85 6.79 -5.05
N ALA A 41 13.06 6.35 -3.82
CA ALA A 41 13.67 5.06 -3.57
C ALA A 41 12.73 3.91 -3.98
N CYS A 42 13.26 2.95 -4.75
CA CYS A 42 12.50 1.76 -5.18
C CYS A 42 12.29 0.73 -4.05
N ALA A 43 13.03 0.85 -2.95
CA ALA A 43 12.97 -0.01 -1.79
C ALA A 43 13.34 0.77 -0.52
N GLN A 44 12.39 0.91 0.41
CA GLN A 44 12.62 1.46 1.75
C GLN A 44 11.93 0.59 2.79
N ALA A 45 12.55 0.48 3.97
CA ALA A 45 12.05 -0.36 5.05
C ALA A 45 10.64 0.07 5.50
N TRP A 46 10.35 1.37 5.53
CA TRP A 46 9.05 1.87 6.00
C TRP A 46 7.90 1.66 5.01
N GLY A 47 8.17 1.58 3.70
CA GLY A 47 7.12 1.47 2.68
C GLY A 47 6.26 0.23 2.91
N VAL A 48 6.89 -0.95 2.91
CA VAL A 48 6.19 -2.22 3.18
C VAL A 48 5.75 -2.33 4.64
N ALA A 49 6.55 -1.82 5.59
CA ALA A 49 6.23 -1.92 7.02
C ALA A 49 4.92 -1.19 7.37
N GLU A 50 4.70 0.01 6.83
CA GLU A 50 3.48 0.78 7.10
C GLU A 50 2.24 0.18 6.44
N VAL A 51 2.38 -0.39 5.23
CA VAL A 51 1.28 -1.15 4.58
C VAL A 51 0.90 -2.36 5.43
N LEU A 52 1.88 -3.11 5.93
CA LEU A 52 1.61 -4.26 6.82
C LEU A 52 1.02 -3.84 8.17
N ARG A 53 1.45 -2.71 8.73
CA ARG A 53 0.86 -2.16 9.96
C ARG A 53 -0.61 -1.81 9.75
N ALA A 54 -0.93 -1.07 8.68
CA ALA A 54 -2.31 -0.72 8.33
C ALA A 54 -3.18 -1.96 8.11
N TYR A 55 -2.66 -2.95 7.37
CA TYR A 55 -3.34 -4.24 7.20
C TYR A 55 -3.65 -4.92 8.54
N ARG A 56 -2.68 -4.98 9.46
CA ARG A 56 -2.85 -5.60 10.78
C ARG A 56 -3.90 -4.89 11.64
N GLU A 57 -4.01 -3.57 11.50
CA GLU A 57 -5.03 -2.78 12.20
C GLU A 57 -6.42 -2.99 11.61
N LEU A 58 -6.53 -3.11 10.28
CA LEU A 58 -7.82 -3.25 9.59
C LEU A 58 -8.36 -4.68 9.61
N ALA A 59 -7.50 -5.70 9.49
CA ALA A 59 -7.91 -7.10 9.31
C ALA A 59 -8.92 -7.64 10.36
N PRO A 60 -8.84 -7.30 11.66
CA PRO A 60 -9.84 -7.73 12.65
C PRO A 60 -11.24 -7.18 12.37
N HIS A 61 -11.35 -6.01 11.74
CA HIS A 61 -12.61 -5.31 11.47
C HIS A 61 -13.26 -5.71 10.13
N LEU A 62 -12.58 -6.52 9.32
CA LEU A 62 -13.11 -7.04 8.05
C LEU A 62 -13.87 -8.37 8.23
N ARG A 63 -13.74 -9.00 9.40
CA ARG A 63 -14.33 -10.32 9.72
C ARG A 63 -15.55 -10.24 10.65
N ALA A 64 -15.88 -9.03 11.11
CA ALA A 64 -17.04 -8.75 11.95
C ALA A 64 -18.25 -8.39 11.08
#